data_AF-A0A1A9I473-F1
#
_entry.id   AF-A0A1A9I473-F1
#
_cell.length_a   1.000
_cell.length_b   1.000
_cell.length_c   1.000
_cell.angle_alpha   90.00
_cell.angle_beta   90.00
_cell.angle_gamma   90.00
#
_symmetry.space_group_name_H-M   'P 1'
#
loop_
_entity.id
_entity.type
_entity.pdbx_description
1 polymer ?
#
loop_
_entity_poly.entity_id
_entity_poly.type
_entity_poly.pdbx_seq_one_letter_code
_entity_poly.pdbx_strand_id
1 'polypeptide(L)'
;MPNYSVDQLTTVADCDAVLSIATKEQKDLEWKKLSIERQKEMYSENAVEITTELAAKEAELTALDAVIAGLPEGDLKEENIKKRKRTEYSIFLLTDRKANYGAVALLDKEYDLQQVLRQLEETAVFIAEVEARKAAVPQQ
;
A
#
# COMPACT_ATOMS: atom_id res chain seq x y z
N MET A 1 11.76 -25.55 -2.13
CA MET A 1 13.03 -25.02 -1.60
C MET A 1 13.71 -24.28 -2.73
N PRO A 2 14.32 -23.13 -2.43
CA PRO A 2 15.20 -22.46 -3.38
C PRO A 2 16.30 -23.41 -3.86
N ASN A 3 16.81 -23.19 -5.06
CA ASN A 3 17.85 -24.03 -5.65
C ASN A 3 19.04 -23.15 -6.02
N TYR A 4 19.81 -22.74 -5.01
CA TYR A 4 21.00 -21.93 -5.19
C TYR A 4 22.22 -22.83 -5.36
N SER A 5 23.07 -22.52 -6.35
CA SER A 5 24.33 -23.24 -6.57
C SER A 5 25.43 -22.77 -5.59
N VAL A 6 25.16 -22.83 -4.28
CA VAL A 6 26.09 -22.36 -3.23
C VAL A 6 27.41 -23.13 -3.21
N ASP A 7 27.47 -24.32 -3.81
CA ASP A 7 28.70 -25.11 -3.98
C ASP A 7 29.79 -24.36 -4.77
N GLN A 8 29.43 -23.34 -5.55
CA GLN A 8 30.39 -22.47 -6.25
C GLN A 8 31.20 -21.57 -5.28
N LEU A 9 30.74 -21.38 -4.05
CA LEU A 9 31.47 -20.65 -3.01
C LEU A 9 32.51 -21.60 -2.41
N THR A 10 33.76 -21.46 -2.83
CA THR A 10 34.84 -22.40 -2.48
C THR A 10 35.69 -21.92 -1.31
N THR A 11 35.61 -20.64 -0.96
CA THR A 11 36.34 -20.06 0.17
C THR A 11 35.39 -19.47 1.20
N VAL A 12 35.86 -19.35 2.45
CA VAL A 12 35.15 -18.66 3.53
C VAL A 12 34.92 -17.19 3.14
N ALA A 13 35.88 -16.57 2.47
CA ALA A 13 35.78 -15.19 2.00
C ALA A 13 34.66 -14.99 0.96
N ASP A 14 34.46 -15.94 0.04
CA ASP A 14 33.35 -15.89 -0.92
C ASP A 14 31.99 -15.94 -0.20
N CYS A 15 31.88 -16.83 0.80
CA CYS A 15 30.68 -16.95 1.61
C CYS A 15 30.41 -15.65 2.39
N ASP A 16 31.44 -15.05 3.00
CA ASP A 16 31.32 -13.80 3.74
C ASP A 16 30.90 -12.62 2.86
N ALA A 17 31.43 -12.54 1.63
CA ALA A 17 31.01 -11.54 0.67
C ALA A 17 29.52 -11.67 0.32
N VAL A 18 29.06 -12.89 0.04
CA VAL A 18 27.64 -13.14 -0.26
C VAL A 18 26.75 -12.88 0.95
N LEU A 19 27.14 -13.30 2.15
CA LEU A 19 26.40 -13.02 3.39
C LEU A 19 26.30 -11.51 3.65
N SER A 20 27.37 -10.75 3.39
CA SER A 20 27.32 -9.29 3.54
C SER A 20 26.29 -8.65 2.60
N ILE A 21 26.18 -9.14 1.36
CA ILE A 21 25.18 -8.67 0.40
C ILE A 21 23.78 -9.07 0.87
N ALA A 22 23.56 -10.34 1.20
CA ALA A 22 22.24 -10.85 1.58
C ALA A 22 21.71 -10.22 2.88
N THR A 23 22.58 -10.03 3.89
CA THR A 23 22.20 -9.38 5.15
C THR A 23 21.94 -7.89 4.98
N LYS A 24 22.57 -7.23 4.02
CA LYS A 24 22.24 -5.85 3.65
C LYS A 24 20.85 -5.80 2.99
N GLU A 25 20.59 -6.65 2.01
CA GLU A 25 19.29 -6.74 1.34
C GLU A 25 18.17 -7.04 2.35
N GLN A 26 18.40 -7.97 3.28
CA GLN A 26 17.45 -8.28 4.36
C GLN A 26 17.07 -7.03 5.17
N LYS A 27 18.06 -6.21 5.55
CA LYS A 27 17.80 -4.95 6.28
C LYS A 27 17.01 -3.97 5.42
N ASP A 28 17.36 -3.81 4.15
CA ASP A 28 16.65 -2.92 3.23
C ASP A 28 15.18 -3.35 3.05
N LEU A 29 14.93 -4.67 2.98
CA LEU A 29 13.59 -5.26 2.97
C LEU A 29 12.83 -5.05 4.29
N GLU A 30 13.49 -5.16 5.45
CA GLU A 30 12.89 -4.87 6.75
C GLU A 30 12.46 -3.39 6.86
N TRP A 31 13.29 -2.46 6.38
CA TRP A 31 12.93 -1.04 6.29
C TRP A 31 11.75 -0.81 5.36
N LYS A 32 11.74 -1.46 4.19
CA LYS A 32 10.65 -1.39 3.23
C LYS A 32 9.35 -1.93 3.83
N LYS A 33 9.39 -3.08 4.52
CA LYS A 33 8.25 -3.66 5.25
C LYS A 33 7.66 -2.64 6.22
N LEU A 34 8.48 -2.05 7.10
CA LEU A 34 8.03 -1.07 8.08
C LEU A 34 7.37 0.15 7.42
N SER A 35 7.93 0.64 6.32
CA SER A 35 7.37 1.76 5.55
C SER A 35 5.98 1.42 4.98
N ILE A 36 5.83 0.23 4.39
CA ILE A 36 4.55 -0.22 3.82
C ILE A 36 3.52 -0.47 4.93
N GLU A 37 3.90 -1.05 6.08
CA GLU A 37 3.01 -1.27 7.21
C GLU A 37 2.40 0.06 7.72
N ARG A 38 3.21 1.11 7.84
CA ARG A 38 2.73 2.45 8.20
C ARG A 38 1.80 3.06 7.15
N GLN A 39 2.13 2.89 5.87
CA GLN A 39 1.24 3.36 4.78
C GLN A 39 -0.09 2.61 4.80
N LYS A 40 -0.07 1.28 4.99
CA LYS A 40 -1.26 0.45 5.07
C LYS A 40 -2.20 0.90 6.19
N GLU A 41 -1.68 1.14 7.39
CA GLU A 41 -2.46 1.63 8.54
C GLU A 41 -3.18 2.94 8.19
N MET A 42 -2.43 3.92 7.69
CA MET A 42 -3.00 5.19 7.23
C MET A 42 -4.06 5.01 6.14
N TYR A 43 -3.84 4.12 5.17
CA TYR A 43 -4.80 3.90 4.08
C TYR A 43 -6.07 3.21 4.59
N SER A 44 -5.95 2.30 5.54
CA SER A 44 -7.10 1.60 6.13
C SER A 44 -8.05 2.56 6.85
N GLU A 45 -7.50 3.51 7.61
CA GLU A 45 -8.30 4.54 8.29
C GLU A 45 -9.02 5.45 7.29
N ASN A 46 -8.28 5.96 6.29
CA ASN A 46 -8.80 6.87 5.29
C ASN A 46 -9.84 6.22 4.35
N ALA A 47 -9.67 4.94 4.00
CA ALA A 47 -10.55 4.26 3.05
C ALA A 47 -12.00 4.20 3.53
N VAL A 48 -12.21 3.95 4.82
CA VAL A 48 -13.54 3.89 5.44
C VAL A 48 -14.17 5.29 5.51
N GLU A 49 -13.39 6.29 5.93
CA GLU A 49 -13.84 7.67 6.03
C GLU A 49 -14.28 8.21 4.66
N ILE A 50 -13.43 8.09 3.63
CA ILE A 50 -13.72 8.57 2.28
C ILE A 50 -14.96 7.89 1.70
N THR A 51 -15.10 6.58 1.88
CA THR A 51 -16.27 5.84 1.35
C THR A 51 -17.56 6.30 2.02
N THR A 52 -17.53 6.52 3.33
CA THR A 52 -18.69 6.98 4.10
C THR A 52 -19.07 8.41 3.75
N GLU A 53 -18.09 9.31 3.65
CA GLU A 53 -18.32 10.71 3.30
C GLU A 53 -18.86 10.86 1.87
N LEU A 54 -18.31 10.09 0.92
CA LEU A 54 -18.77 10.09 -0.47
C LEU A 54 -20.22 9.63 -0.58
N ALA A 55 -20.60 8.53 0.10
CA ALA A 55 -22.00 8.08 0.13
C ALA A 55 -22.95 9.12 0.74
N ALA A 56 -22.52 9.82 1.81
CA ALA A 56 -23.29 10.88 2.41
C ALA A 56 -23.47 12.08 1.45
N LYS A 57 -22.41 12.46 0.72
CA LYS A 57 -22.45 13.56 -0.25
C LYS A 57 -23.30 13.23 -1.48
N GLU A 58 -23.27 12.00 -1.96
CA GLU A 58 -24.15 11.53 -3.05
C GLU A 58 -25.63 11.55 -2.62
N ALA A 59 -25.94 11.16 -1.38
CA ALA A 59 -27.28 11.26 -0.83
C ALA A 59 -27.73 12.74 -0.68
N GLU A 60 -26.84 13.62 -0.21
CA GLU A 60 -27.08 15.06 -0.14
C GLU A 60 -27.35 15.66 -1.52
N LEU A 61 -26.57 15.29 -2.54
CA LEU A 61 -26.77 15.73 -3.92
C LEU A 61 -28.15 15.32 -4.44
N THR A 62 -28.53 14.06 -4.22
CA THR A 62 -29.85 13.52 -4.62
C THR A 62 -31.00 14.28 -3.94
N ALA A 63 -30.85 14.60 -2.66
CA ALA A 63 -31.85 15.39 -1.93
C ALA A 63 -31.96 16.83 -2.46
N LEU A 64 -30.83 17.47 -2.76
CA LEU A 64 -30.79 18.81 -3.36
C LEU A 64 -31.46 18.83 -4.74
N ASP A 65 -31.23 17.80 -5.56
CA ASP A 65 -31.89 17.65 -6.86
C ASP A 65 -33.42 17.60 -6.72
N ALA A 66 -33.93 16.80 -5.77
CA ALA A 66 -35.35 16.70 -5.49
C ALA A 66 -35.95 18.02 -5.01
N VAL A 67 -35.25 18.74 -4.12
CA VAL A 67 -35.68 20.07 -3.62
C VAL A 67 -35.71 21.09 -4.75
N ILE A 68 -34.66 21.18 -5.57
CA ILE A 68 -34.57 22.14 -6.67
C ILE A 68 -35.68 21.90 -7.70
N ALA A 69 -36.00 20.63 -7.99
CA ALA A 69 -37.08 20.27 -8.91
C ALA A 69 -38.46 20.73 -8.41
N GLY A 70 -38.67 20.77 -7.09
CA GLY A 70 -39.92 21.20 -6.46
C GLY A 70 -40.04 22.71 -6.21
N LEU A 71 -38.96 23.48 -6.38
CA LEU A 71 -38.95 24.92 -6.10
C LEU A 71 -39.34 25.77 -7.33
N PRO A 72 -40.17 26.82 -7.15
CA PRO A 72 -40.37 27.83 -8.18
C PRO A 72 -39.09 28.63 -8.42
N GLU A 73 -39.01 29.31 -9.57
CA GLU A 73 -37.89 30.22 -9.85
C GLU A 73 -37.83 31.35 -8.81
N GLY A 74 -36.62 31.69 -8.40
CA GLY A 74 -36.35 32.73 -7.40
C GLY A 74 -35.12 32.42 -6.54
N ASP A 75 -34.82 33.33 -5.63
CA ASP A 75 -33.59 33.33 -4.83
C ASP A 75 -33.35 32.01 -4.08
N LEU A 76 -34.41 31.42 -3.50
CA LEU A 76 -34.31 30.15 -2.79
C LEU A 76 -33.88 28.99 -3.71
N LYS A 77 -34.34 28.96 -4.96
CA LYS A 77 -33.92 27.95 -5.94
C LYS A 77 -32.47 28.18 -6.35
N GLU A 78 -32.07 29.43 -6.58
CA GLU A 78 -30.68 29.76 -6.89
C GLU A 78 -29.72 29.38 -5.75
N GLU A 79 -30.11 29.60 -4.49
CA GLU A 79 -29.33 29.19 -3.34
C GLU A 79 -29.12 27.67 -3.29
N ASN A 80 -30.18 26.89 -3.54
CA ASN A 80 -30.06 25.42 -3.58
C ASN A 80 -29.21 24.96 -4.76
N ILE A 81 -29.29 25.62 -5.92
CA ILE A 81 -28.40 25.36 -7.06
C ILE A 81 -26.93 25.63 -6.69
N LYS A 82 -26.65 26.71 -5.95
CA LYS A 82 -25.29 27.01 -5.47
C LYS A 82 -24.80 25.94 -4.49
N LYS A 83 -25.66 25.47 -3.57
CA LYS A 83 -25.32 24.36 -2.65
C LYS A 83 -25.03 23.07 -3.41
N ARG A 84 -25.89 22.69 -4.37
CA ARG A 84 -25.72 21.54 -5.26
C ARG A 84 -24.35 21.55 -5.94
N LYS A 85 -23.95 22.67 -6.55
CA LYS A 85 -22.64 22.82 -7.19
C LYS A 85 -21.46 22.62 -6.23
N ARG A 86 -21.58 23.08 -4.98
CA ARG A 86 -20.54 22.85 -3.96
C ARG A 86 -20.47 21.37 -3.59
N THR A 87 -21.61 20.71 -3.43
CA THR A 87 -21.69 19.27 -3.13
C THR A 87 -21.10 18.44 -4.27
N GLU A 88 -21.38 18.77 -5.54
CA GLU A 88 -20.75 18.13 -6.70
C GLU A 88 -19.22 18.27 -6.67
N TYR A 89 -18.71 19.46 -6.36
CA TYR A 89 -17.28 19.69 -6.25
C TYR A 89 -16.65 18.88 -5.09
N SER A 90 -17.34 18.77 -3.95
CA SER A 90 -16.89 17.90 -2.85
C SER A 90 -16.86 16.42 -3.26
N ILE A 91 -17.88 15.92 -3.97
CA ILE A 91 -17.90 14.54 -4.49
C ILE A 91 -16.72 14.31 -5.43
N PHE A 92 -16.43 15.26 -6.33
CA PHE A 92 -15.29 15.19 -7.24
C PHE A 92 -13.97 15.04 -6.47
N LEU A 93 -13.73 15.88 -5.46
CA LEU A 93 -12.50 15.81 -4.65
C LEU A 93 -12.41 14.49 -3.84
N LEU A 94 -13.52 14.01 -3.28
CA LEU A 94 -13.55 12.75 -2.55
C LEU A 94 -13.31 11.55 -3.47
N THR A 95 -13.81 11.61 -4.70
CA THR A 95 -13.59 10.57 -5.72
C THR A 95 -12.11 10.49 -6.10
N ASP A 96 -11.45 11.64 -6.29
CA ASP A 96 -10.01 11.71 -6.55
C ASP A 96 -9.20 11.17 -5.34
N ARG A 97 -9.58 11.54 -4.11
CA ARG A 97 -8.95 11.02 -2.90
C ARG A 97 -9.15 9.51 -2.75
N LYS A 98 -10.30 8.97 -3.13
CA LYS A 98 -10.60 7.52 -3.12
C LYS A 98 -9.69 6.74 -4.06
N ALA A 99 -9.23 7.32 -5.16
CA ALA A 99 -8.26 6.65 -6.03
C ALA A 99 -6.91 6.41 -5.33
N ASN A 100 -6.52 7.32 -4.43
CA ASN A 100 -5.23 7.30 -3.75
C ASN A 100 -5.26 6.63 -2.37
N TYR A 101 -6.42 6.64 -1.69
CA TYR A 101 -6.57 6.18 -0.30
C TYR A 101 -7.80 5.29 -0.08
N GLY A 102 -8.50 4.90 -1.15
CA GLY A 102 -9.65 3.99 -1.07
C GLY A 102 -9.24 2.52 -1.00
N ALA A 103 -10.24 1.64 -1.01
CA ALA A 103 -10.05 0.20 -0.87
C ALA A 103 -9.08 -0.41 -1.89
N VAL A 104 -9.06 0.10 -3.13
CA VAL A 104 -8.12 -0.39 -4.17
C VAL A 104 -6.67 -0.06 -3.79
N ALA A 105 -6.41 1.18 -3.39
CA ALA A 105 -5.07 1.61 -2.97
C ALA A 105 -4.62 0.88 -1.69
N LEU A 106 -5.54 0.58 -0.77
CA LEU A 106 -5.26 -0.26 0.39
C LEU A 106 -4.83 -1.68 -0.03
N LEU A 107 -5.59 -2.33 -0.91
CA LEU A 107 -5.28 -3.69 -1.39
C LEU A 107 -3.93 -3.75 -2.13
N ASP A 108 -3.58 -2.70 -2.87
CA ASP A 108 -2.26 -2.58 -3.51
C ASP A 108 -1.12 -2.59 -2.46
N LYS A 109 -1.27 -1.82 -1.36
CA LYS A 109 -0.30 -1.85 -0.25
C LYS A 109 -0.24 -3.19 0.46
N GLU A 110 -1.37 -3.86 0.62
CA GLU A 110 -1.39 -5.21 1.18
C GLU A 110 -0.66 -6.21 0.28
N TYR A 111 -0.86 -6.11 -1.03
CA TYR A 111 -0.15 -6.94 -2.00
C TYR A 111 1.37 -6.69 -1.95
N ASP A 112 1.81 -5.43 -1.97
CA ASP A 112 3.22 -5.04 -1.83
C ASP A 112 3.84 -5.61 -0.54
N LEU A 113 3.11 -5.52 0.58
CA LEU A 113 3.56 -6.08 1.86
C LEU A 113 3.77 -7.61 1.76
N GLN A 114 2.84 -8.32 1.14
CA GLN A 114 2.96 -9.77 0.94
C GLN A 114 4.10 -10.17 0.01
N GLN A 115 4.48 -9.32 -0.94
CA GLN A 115 5.66 -9.54 -1.75
C GLN A 115 6.94 -9.38 -0.92
N VAL A 116 7.04 -8.30 -0.13
CA VAL A 116 8.22 -8.04 0.72
C VAL A 116 8.38 -9.12 1.78
N LEU A 117 7.30 -9.60 2.40
CA LEU A 117 7.35 -10.70 3.37
C LEU A 117 7.90 -11.98 2.72
N ARG A 118 7.44 -12.32 1.52
CA ARG A 118 7.97 -13.48 0.78
C ARG A 118 9.45 -13.31 0.40
N GLN A 119 9.87 -12.10 0.04
CA GLN A 119 11.28 -11.80 -0.24
C GLN A 119 12.14 -11.93 1.02
N LEU A 120 11.64 -11.52 2.18
CA LEU A 120 12.34 -11.70 3.46
C LEU A 120 12.51 -13.17 3.83
N GLU A 121 11.45 -13.97 3.66
CA GLU A 121 11.51 -15.42 3.88
C GLU A 121 12.54 -16.09 2.97
N GLU A 122 12.50 -15.76 1.67
CA GLU A 122 13.44 -16.27 0.68
C GLU A 122 14.89 -15.87 1.00
N THR A 123 15.11 -14.60 1.36
CA THR A 123 16.43 -14.08 1.74
C THR A 123 16.96 -14.78 2.99
N ALA A 124 16.11 -15.07 3.97
CA ALA A 124 16.50 -15.82 5.16
C ALA A 124 16.91 -17.27 4.83
N VAL A 125 16.20 -17.93 3.91
CA VAL A 125 16.59 -19.27 3.42
C VAL A 125 17.93 -19.21 2.70
N PHE A 126 18.12 -18.22 1.82
CA PHE A 126 19.39 -18.04 1.11
C PHE A 126 20.57 -17.81 2.07
N ILE A 127 20.40 -16.93 3.07
CA ILE A 127 21.41 -16.71 4.11
C ILE A 127 21.77 -18.02 4.81
N ALA A 128 20.76 -18.80 5.24
CA ALA A 128 20.99 -20.07 5.93
C ALA A 128 21.74 -21.09 5.05
N GLU A 129 21.45 -21.17 3.76
CA GLU A 129 22.17 -22.03 2.82
C GLU A 129 23.64 -21.61 2.66
N VAL A 130 23.92 -20.31 2.59
CA VAL A 130 25.28 -19.78 2.49
C VAL A 130 26.05 -19.99 3.80
N GLU A 131 25.40 -19.83 4.96
CA GLU A 131 26.01 -20.15 6.26
C GLU A 131 26.36 -21.63 6.38
N ALA A 132 25.45 -22.52 5.95
CA ALA A 132 25.70 -23.96 5.91
C ALA A 132 26.87 -24.30 4.98
N ARG A 133 26.94 -23.66 3.80
CA ARG A 133 28.06 -23.80 2.87
C ARG A 133 29.37 -23.33 3.50
N LYS A 134 29.37 -22.16 4.15
CA LYS A 134 30.55 -21.59 4.83
C LYS A 134 31.12 -22.56 5.87
N ALA A 135 30.26 -23.24 6.63
CA ALA A 135 30.66 -24.24 7.62
C ALA A 135 31.26 -25.52 6.99
N ALA A 136 30.90 -25.84 5.75
CA ALA A 136 31.39 -27.01 5.01
C ALA A 136 32.69 -26.74 4.23
N VAL A 137 33.07 -25.48 4.02
CA VAL A 137 34.31 -25.10 3.33
C VAL A 137 35.52 -25.37 4.26
N PRO A 138 36.57 -26.08 3.80
CA PRO A 138 37.78 -26.31 4.60
C PRO A 138 38.45 -25.01 5.02
N GLN A 139 38.78 -24.86 6.31
CA GLN A 139 39.59 -23.75 6.81
C GLN A 139 41.03 -23.94 6.33
N GLN A 140 41.48 -23.14 5.36
CA GLN A 140 42.89 -22.95 5.04
C GLN A 140 43.43 -21.71 5.75
#